data_AF-A0A0D2JPN6-F1
#
_entry.id   AF-A0A0D2JPN6-F1
#
_cell.length_a   1.000
_cell.length_b   1.000
_cell.length_c   1.000
_cell.angle_alpha   90.00
_cell.angle_beta   90.00
_cell.angle_gamma   90.00
#
_symmetry.space_group_name_H-M   'P 1'
#
loop_
_entity.id
_entity.type
_entity.pdbx_description
1 polymer ?
#
loop_
_entity_poly.entity_id
_entity_poly.type
_entity_poly.pdbx_seq_one_letter_code
_entity_poly.pdbx_strand_id
1 'polypeptide(L)'
;MQAEEANDPLAWSIKRWHKSSDGTSHLGSVLDRVAGRPFPGPPGGEGPPLRVLPVGGLGEIGMNCMLVGVRDRYILVDAGLMFPDFADLGMQKILPDVSFLAQWRDKIEAVVITHGHEDHIGALPWVIPALDPSVPVYAGGFVLQLVARRLQEFNLYDPARGA
;
A
#
# COMPACT_ATOMS: atom_id res chain seq x y z
N MET A 1 -33.70 32.23 -20.11
CA MET A 1 -33.26 30.83 -19.98
C MET A 1 -31.89 30.84 -19.35
N GLN A 2 -31.82 30.71 -18.02
CA GLN A 2 -30.57 30.40 -17.33
C GLN A 2 -30.47 28.87 -17.34
N ALA A 3 -29.37 28.33 -17.85
CA ALA A 3 -29.09 26.90 -17.78
C ALA A 3 -28.60 26.59 -16.36
N GLU A 4 -29.27 25.66 -15.68
CA GLU A 4 -28.83 25.08 -14.42
C GLU A 4 -27.46 24.41 -14.61
N GLU A 5 -26.48 24.83 -13.82
CA GLU A 5 -25.24 24.07 -13.62
C GLU A 5 -25.58 22.76 -12.91
N ALA A 6 -25.50 21.66 -13.64
CA ALA A 6 -25.57 20.32 -13.06
C ALA A 6 -24.36 20.12 -12.13
N ASN A 7 -24.65 19.93 -10.85
CA ASN A 7 -23.70 19.50 -9.83
C ASN A 7 -23.19 18.09 -10.19
N ASP A 8 -21.99 17.99 -10.76
CA ASP A 8 -21.35 16.72 -11.13
C ASP A 8 -20.81 16.02 -9.87
N PRO A 9 -21.39 14.89 -9.42
CA PRO A 9 -20.95 14.16 -8.23
C PRO A 9 -19.63 13.42 -8.43
N LEU A 10 -19.02 13.47 -9.63
CA LEU A 10 -17.75 12.81 -9.96
C LEU A 10 -16.55 13.76 -10.02
N ALA A 11 -16.72 15.05 -9.72
CA ALA A 11 -15.61 16.00 -9.65
C ALA A 11 -14.82 15.86 -8.34
N TRP A 12 -13.80 14.98 -8.34
CA TRP A 12 -12.84 14.87 -7.26
C TRP A 12 -11.71 15.91 -7.44
N SER A 13 -11.58 16.83 -6.48
CA SER A 13 -10.49 17.83 -6.48
C SER A 13 -9.25 17.25 -5.79
N ILE A 14 -8.17 17.00 -6.54
CA ILE A 14 -6.84 16.73 -5.97
C ILE A 14 -6.35 18.01 -5.27
N LYS A 15 -6.36 18.04 -3.93
CA LYS A 15 -5.64 19.08 -3.20
C LYS A 15 -4.15 18.74 -3.17
N ARG A 16 -3.36 19.51 -3.90
CA ARG A 16 -1.89 19.51 -3.86
C ARG A 16 -1.43 19.99 -2.47
N TRP A 17 -0.75 19.12 -1.72
CA TRP A 17 -0.17 19.47 -0.42
C TRP A 17 1.28 19.94 -0.60
N HIS A 18 1.56 21.20 -0.28
CA HIS A 18 2.91 21.64 0.06
C HIS A 18 3.06 21.55 1.59
N LYS A 19 4.19 21.07 2.09
CA LYS A 19 4.53 21.18 3.51
C LYS A 19 5.98 21.62 3.68
N SER A 20 6.18 22.84 4.18
CA SER A 20 7.43 23.26 4.82
C SER A 20 7.44 22.74 6.26
N SER A 21 8.54 22.14 6.71
CA SER A 21 8.75 21.69 8.09
C SER A 21 9.63 22.66 8.87
N ASP A 22 9.19 23.07 10.07
CA ASP A 22 9.82 24.05 10.97
C ASP A 22 10.66 23.42 12.10
N GLY A 23 11.12 22.18 11.92
CA GLY A 23 12.26 21.62 12.66
C GLY A 23 12.14 21.43 14.18
N THR A 24 10.93 21.45 14.77
CA THR A 24 10.79 21.39 16.25
C THR A 24 9.85 20.31 16.79
N SER A 25 9.19 19.48 15.96
CA SER A 25 8.31 18.41 16.47
C SER A 25 9.00 17.04 16.59
N HIS A 26 10.01 16.94 17.45
CA HIS A 26 10.67 15.68 17.83
C HIS A 26 10.43 15.52 19.33
N LEU A 27 9.43 14.78 19.82
CA LEU A 27 9.64 13.42 20.34
C LEU A 27 8.33 12.77 20.86
N GLY A 28 7.14 13.32 20.56
CA GLY A 28 5.89 12.86 21.19
C GLY A 28 4.64 12.92 20.32
N SER A 29 4.74 12.67 19.01
CA SER A 29 3.57 12.80 18.12
C SER A 29 3.39 11.72 17.07
N VAL A 30 4.27 10.72 16.96
CA VAL A 30 4.16 9.73 15.89
C VAL A 30 2.99 8.77 16.13
N LEU A 31 2.75 8.35 17.38
CA LEU A 31 1.63 7.45 17.70
C LEU A 31 0.28 8.19 17.77
N ASP A 32 0.24 9.41 18.32
CA ASP A 32 -0.98 10.23 18.35
C ASP A 32 -1.39 10.78 16.98
N ARG A 33 -0.46 10.93 16.02
CA ARG A 33 -0.78 11.35 14.64
C ARG A 33 -1.39 10.23 13.79
N VAL A 34 -1.18 8.97 14.14
CA VAL A 34 -1.73 7.80 13.42
C VAL A 34 -3.17 7.51 13.82
N ALA A 35 -3.56 7.84 15.06
CA ALA A 35 -4.89 7.58 15.61
C ALA A 35 -6.05 8.40 14.99
N GLY A 36 -5.81 9.23 13.98
CA GLY A 36 -6.79 10.21 13.48
C GLY A 36 -6.92 10.35 11.97
N ARG A 37 -6.27 9.53 11.15
CA ARG A 37 -6.44 9.56 9.68
C ARG A 37 -6.95 8.22 9.17
N PRO A 38 -8.27 7.97 9.19
CA PRO A 38 -8.80 6.80 8.52
C PRO A 38 -8.55 6.94 7.02
N PHE A 39 -7.94 5.94 6.39
CA PHE A 39 -8.04 5.77 4.94
C PHE A 39 -9.50 5.39 4.64
N PRO A 40 -10.32 6.27 4.05
CA PRO A 40 -11.72 6.02 3.83
C PRO A 40 -11.83 5.33 2.47
N GLY A 41 -11.61 4.01 2.45
CA GLY A 41 -12.04 3.24 1.29
C GLY A 41 -13.56 3.37 1.12
N PRO A 42 -14.07 3.37 -0.12
CA PRO A 42 -15.47 3.66 -0.38
C PRO A 42 -16.36 2.70 0.42
N PRO A 43 -17.29 3.23 1.23
CA PRO A 43 -18.25 2.40 1.96
C PRO A 43 -19.25 1.81 0.98
N GLY A 44 -19.47 0.50 1.06
CA GLY A 44 -20.65 -0.16 0.49
C GLY A 44 -20.64 -0.39 -1.03
N GLY A 45 -21.76 -0.96 -1.48
CA GLY A 45 -21.98 -1.46 -2.85
C GLY A 45 -22.19 -0.38 -3.92
N GLU A 46 -22.09 0.90 -3.57
CA GLU A 46 -22.15 2.00 -4.55
C GLU A 46 -20.75 2.49 -4.93
N GLY A 47 -20.59 2.84 -6.19
CA GLY A 47 -19.32 3.26 -6.80
C GLY A 47 -18.91 2.38 -7.99
N PRO A 48 -17.77 2.69 -8.62
CA PRO A 48 -17.32 2.02 -9.84
C PRO A 48 -17.18 0.51 -9.61
N PRO A 49 -17.49 -0.31 -10.64
CA PRO A 49 -17.41 -1.77 -10.53
C PRO A 49 -15.99 -2.25 -10.22
N LEU A 50 -14.96 -1.50 -10.66
CA LEU A 50 -13.55 -1.77 -10.40
C LEU A 50 -12.91 -0.53 -9.77
N ARG A 51 -12.11 -0.74 -8.73
CA ARG A 51 -11.36 0.30 -8.03
C ARG A 51 -9.87 -0.03 -8.07
N VAL A 52 -9.06 0.96 -8.41
CA VAL A 52 -7.61 0.86 -8.47
C VAL A 52 -7.02 1.95 -7.60
N LEU A 53 -6.28 1.57 -6.57
CA LEU A 53 -5.77 2.47 -5.54
C LEU A 53 -4.24 2.27 -5.44
N PRO A 54 -3.45 3.16 -6.07
CA PRO A 54 -2.00 3.13 -5.89
C PRO A 54 -1.66 3.57 -4.47
N VAL A 55 -1.02 2.69 -3.71
CA VAL A 55 -0.52 2.93 -2.35
C VAL A 55 0.92 3.43 -2.39
N GLY A 56 1.68 3.01 -3.41
CA GLY A 56 3.03 3.49 -3.71
C GLY A 56 3.41 3.24 -5.17
N GLY A 57 4.47 3.91 -5.64
CA GLY A 57 4.99 3.81 -7.01
C GLY A 57 4.32 4.71 -8.06
N LEU A 58 3.33 5.54 -7.68
CA LEU A 58 2.77 6.52 -8.59
C LEU A 58 3.43 7.89 -8.41
N GLY A 59 4.10 8.38 -9.46
CA GLY A 59 4.82 9.66 -9.43
C GLY A 59 6.26 9.58 -8.91
N GLU A 60 6.71 8.37 -8.59
CA GLU A 60 8.03 8.04 -8.04
C GLU A 60 8.54 6.72 -8.67
N ILE A 61 9.84 6.44 -8.61
CA ILE A 61 10.42 5.15 -9.05
C ILE A 61 10.76 4.35 -7.80
N GLY A 62 9.96 3.31 -7.52
CA GLY A 62 10.10 2.50 -6.31
C GLY A 62 8.76 2.28 -5.62
N MET A 63 8.75 1.52 -4.53
CA MET A 63 7.58 1.42 -3.64
C MET A 63 6.31 0.86 -4.29
N ASN A 64 6.42 0.11 -5.39
CA ASN A 64 5.24 -0.35 -6.13
C ASN A 64 4.32 -1.16 -5.21
N CYS A 65 3.11 -0.67 -5.04
CA CYS A 65 2.12 -1.24 -4.15
C CYS A 65 0.76 -0.70 -4.56
N MET A 66 -0.16 -1.57 -4.98
CA MET A 66 -1.45 -1.16 -5.51
C MET A 66 -2.54 -2.10 -5.02
N LEU A 67 -3.69 -1.53 -4.65
CA LEU A 67 -4.90 -2.30 -4.41
C LEU A 67 -5.78 -2.28 -5.65
N VAL A 68 -6.27 -3.45 -6.03
CA VAL A 68 -7.26 -3.60 -7.09
C VAL A 68 -8.45 -4.35 -6.50
N GLY A 69 -9.65 -3.80 -6.59
CA GLY A 69 -10.79 -4.40 -5.90
C GLY A 69 -12.13 -4.12 -6.54
N VAL A 70 -13.08 -4.98 -6.20
CA VAL A 70 -14.48 -4.92 -6.60
C VAL A 70 -15.31 -4.94 -5.33
N ARG A 71 -16.22 -3.96 -5.16
CA ARG A 71 -16.99 -3.76 -3.93
C ARG A 71 -16.06 -3.57 -2.71
N ASP A 72 -16.09 -4.51 -1.77
CA ASP A 72 -15.37 -4.54 -0.50
C ASP A 72 -14.22 -5.58 -0.47
N ARG A 73 -13.94 -6.23 -1.60
CA ARG A 73 -12.89 -7.24 -1.74
C ARG A 73 -11.76 -6.70 -2.63
N TYR A 74 -10.53 -6.89 -2.19
CA TYR A 74 -9.34 -6.34 -2.85
C TYR A 74 -8.24 -7.40 -2.96
N ILE A 75 -7.46 -7.29 -4.02
CA ILE A 75 -6.15 -7.91 -4.14
C ILE A 75 -5.08 -6.83 -3.99
N LEU A 76 -3.97 -7.18 -3.37
CA LEU A 76 -2.78 -6.35 -3.34
C LEU A 76 -1.84 -6.79 -4.45
N VAL A 77 -1.37 -5.84 -5.25
CA VAL A 77 -0.41 -6.06 -6.33
C VAL A 77 0.90 -5.40 -5.92
N ASP A 78 1.92 -6.24 -5.77
CA ASP A 78 3.26 -5.90 -5.32
C ASP A 78 3.35 -5.24 -3.92
N ALA A 79 4.55 -5.26 -3.36
CA ALA A 79 4.92 -4.65 -2.10
C ALA A 79 6.42 -4.27 -2.16
N GLY A 80 6.71 -3.19 -2.89
CA GLY A 80 8.06 -2.70 -3.13
C GLY A 80 8.60 -1.75 -2.07
N LEU A 81 9.92 -1.55 -2.07
CA LEU A 81 10.59 -0.45 -1.37
C LEU A 81 11.14 0.59 -2.36
N MET A 82 11.49 1.78 -1.87
CA MET A 82 12.39 2.72 -2.57
C MET A 82 13.73 2.74 -1.86
N PHE A 83 14.78 3.00 -2.63
CA PHE A 83 16.04 3.42 -2.06
C PHE A 83 16.04 4.95 -1.90
N PRO A 84 16.47 5.46 -0.74
CA PRO A 84 16.56 6.90 -0.48
C PRO A 84 17.63 7.57 -1.35
N ASP A 85 17.46 8.87 -1.61
CA ASP A 85 18.43 9.69 -2.34
C ASP A 85 19.54 10.23 -1.43
N PHE A 86 20.57 10.86 -2.00
CA PHE A 86 21.66 11.46 -1.22
C PHE A 86 21.19 12.53 -0.21
N ALA A 87 20.03 13.14 -0.43
CA ALA A 87 19.44 14.11 0.48
C ALA A 87 18.80 13.47 1.73
N ASP A 88 18.49 12.17 1.67
CA ASP A 88 17.78 11.40 2.68
C ASP A 88 18.73 10.81 3.73
N LEU A 89 19.47 11.69 4.41
CA LEU A 89 20.52 11.31 5.34
C LEU A 89 20.00 10.43 6.49
N GLY A 90 20.61 9.25 6.65
CA GLY A 90 20.30 8.30 7.71
C GLY A 90 19.14 7.34 7.40
N MET A 91 18.44 7.51 6.28
CA MET A 91 17.43 6.55 5.81
C MET A 91 18.09 5.44 5.00
N GLN A 92 17.63 4.20 5.17
CA GLN A 92 18.14 3.05 4.40
C GLN A 92 17.14 2.57 3.34
N LYS A 93 15.84 2.69 3.62
CA LYS A 93 14.73 2.20 2.79
C LYS A 93 13.52 3.09 3.05
N ILE A 94 12.73 3.32 2.01
CA ILE A 94 11.43 3.99 2.10
C ILE A 94 10.36 2.97 1.71
N LEU A 95 9.27 2.90 2.47
CA LEU A 95 8.23 1.87 2.32
C LEU A 95 6.87 2.52 2.03
N PRO A 96 5.98 1.86 1.28
CA PRO A 96 4.60 2.32 1.12
C PRO A 96 3.90 2.35 2.49
N ASP A 97 3.04 3.35 2.70
CA ASP A 97 2.23 3.42 3.92
C ASP A 97 1.09 2.40 3.85
N VAL A 98 1.32 1.24 4.46
CA VAL A 98 0.38 0.12 4.53
C VAL A 98 -0.29 -0.02 5.89
N SER A 99 -0.21 1.01 6.74
CA SER A 99 -0.77 0.98 8.09
C SER A 99 -2.27 0.68 8.13
N PHE A 100 -3.01 1.11 7.09
CA PHE A 100 -4.44 0.87 6.95
C PHE A 100 -4.80 -0.59 6.63
N LEU A 101 -3.87 -1.41 6.10
CA LEU A 101 -4.15 -2.81 5.76
C LEU A 101 -4.56 -3.62 6.99
N ALA A 102 -4.05 -3.28 8.17
CA ALA A 102 -4.43 -3.93 9.42
C ALA A 102 -5.93 -3.78 9.74
N GLN A 103 -6.56 -2.68 9.31
CA GLN A 103 -7.99 -2.43 9.49
C GLN A 103 -8.85 -3.10 8.39
N TRP A 104 -8.20 -3.61 7.34
CA TRP A 104 -8.83 -4.18 6.14
C TRP A 104 -8.43 -5.65 5.94
N ARG A 105 -7.94 -6.32 6.99
CA ARG A 105 -7.46 -7.70 6.92
C ARG A 105 -8.49 -8.66 6.33
N ASP A 106 -9.77 -8.43 6.63
CA ASP A 106 -10.93 -9.19 6.16
C ASP A 106 -11.34 -8.90 4.70
N LYS A 107 -10.72 -7.87 4.09
CA LYS A 107 -11.02 -7.39 2.73
C LYS A 107 -9.95 -7.76 1.71
N ILE A 108 -8.75 -8.13 2.16
CA ILE A 108 -7.65 -8.49 1.27
C ILE A 108 -7.71 -10.00 1.00
N GLU A 109 -7.94 -10.35 -0.26
CA GLU A 109 -8.13 -11.74 -0.68
C GLU A 109 -6.84 -12.44 -1.06
N ALA A 110 -5.88 -11.69 -1.58
CA ALA A 110 -4.64 -12.23 -2.12
C ALA A 110 -3.59 -11.13 -2.27
N VAL A 111 -2.33 -11.56 -2.28
CA VAL A 111 -1.19 -10.76 -2.76
C VAL A 111 -0.72 -11.36 -4.08
N VAL A 112 -0.56 -10.53 -5.10
CA VAL A 112 -0.02 -10.92 -6.41
C VAL A 112 1.31 -10.20 -6.59
N ILE A 113 2.37 -10.95 -6.81
CA ILE A 113 3.70 -10.41 -7.09
C ILE A 113 4.01 -10.57 -8.57
N THR A 114 4.28 -9.46 -9.22
CA THR A 114 4.52 -9.40 -10.67
C THR A 114 5.89 -9.97 -11.04
N HIS A 115 6.93 -9.56 -10.32
CA HIS A 115 8.31 -10.04 -10.51
C HIS A 115 9.18 -9.78 -9.28
N GLY A 116 10.44 -10.23 -9.32
CA GLY A 116 11.32 -10.30 -8.14
C GLY A 116 12.23 -9.11 -7.88
N HIS A 117 11.98 -7.92 -8.46
CA HIS A 117 12.79 -6.74 -8.13
C HIS A 117 12.43 -6.14 -6.76
N GLU A 118 13.39 -5.47 -6.12
CA GLU A 118 13.22 -4.89 -4.78
C GLU A 118 12.10 -3.86 -4.68
N ASP A 119 11.89 -3.11 -5.75
CA ASP A 119 10.79 -2.17 -5.88
C ASP A 119 9.43 -2.84 -6.09
N HIS A 120 9.36 -4.18 -6.06
CA HIS A 120 8.12 -4.97 -6.10
C HIS A 120 7.97 -5.97 -4.94
N ILE A 121 9.07 -6.48 -4.37
CA ILE A 121 9.02 -7.44 -3.25
C ILE A 121 9.64 -6.92 -1.95
N GLY A 122 10.33 -5.79 -2.03
CA GLY A 122 11.24 -5.34 -0.97
C GLY A 122 10.55 -4.99 0.34
N ALA A 123 9.29 -4.56 0.29
CA ALA A 123 8.48 -4.20 1.46
C ALA A 123 7.63 -5.36 2.02
N LEU A 124 7.68 -6.57 1.43
CA LEU A 124 6.92 -7.72 1.92
C LEU A 124 7.08 -8.02 3.43
N PRO A 125 8.27 -7.88 4.05
CA PRO A 125 8.42 -8.09 5.49
C PRO A 125 7.57 -7.16 6.37
N TRP A 126 7.14 -6.01 5.84
CA TRP A 126 6.28 -5.05 6.55
C TRP A 126 4.80 -5.20 6.16
N VAL A 127 4.52 -5.64 4.94
CA VAL A 127 3.16 -5.84 4.43
C VAL A 127 2.55 -7.15 4.96
N ILE A 128 3.27 -8.27 4.87
CA ILE A 128 2.72 -9.59 5.22
C ILE A 128 2.20 -9.67 6.66
N PRO A 129 2.87 -9.13 7.70
CA PRO A 129 2.33 -9.11 9.06
C PRO A 129 1.07 -8.24 9.24
N ALA A 130 0.82 -7.30 8.32
CA ALA A 130 -0.37 -6.45 8.35
C ALA A 130 -1.61 -7.17 7.81
N LEU A 131 -1.45 -8.27 7.07
CA LEU A 131 -2.53 -9.04 6.44
C LEU A 131 -3.06 -10.17 7.34
N ASP A 132 -4.19 -10.76 6.94
CA ASP A 132 -4.70 -11.98 7.56
C ASP A 132 -3.75 -13.18 7.28
N PRO A 133 -3.58 -14.12 8.24
CA PRO A 133 -2.75 -15.30 8.05
C PRO A 133 -3.10 -16.21 6.87
N SER A 134 -4.38 -16.23 6.49
CA SER A 134 -4.90 -17.07 5.41
C SER A 134 -4.70 -16.47 4.01
N VAL A 135 -4.27 -15.21 3.91
CA VAL A 135 -4.08 -14.54 2.61
C VAL A 135 -2.95 -15.23 1.81
N PRO A 136 -3.26 -15.81 0.64
CA PRO A 136 -2.26 -16.43 -0.22
C PRO A 136 -1.41 -15.38 -0.97
N VAL A 137 -0.18 -15.77 -1.28
CA VAL A 137 0.74 -15.02 -2.13
C VAL A 137 0.93 -15.77 -3.44
N TYR A 138 0.52 -15.16 -4.55
CA TYR A 138 0.67 -15.70 -5.90
C TYR A 138 1.83 -15.02 -6.63
N ALA A 139 2.69 -15.81 -7.26
CA ALA A 139 3.74 -15.31 -8.14
C ALA A 139 4.23 -16.43 -9.07
N GLY A 140 5.09 -16.09 -10.03
CA GLY A 140 5.84 -17.11 -10.78
C GLY A 140 6.77 -17.91 -9.88
N GLY A 141 7.06 -19.17 -10.21
CA GLY A 141 7.82 -20.09 -9.34
C GLY A 141 9.19 -19.55 -8.89
N PHE A 142 9.95 -18.89 -9.78
CA PHE A 142 11.20 -18.23 -9.41
C PHE A 142 10.99 -17.07 -8.43
N VAL A 143 9.96 -16.26 -8.65
CA VAL A 143 9.61 -15.12 -7.80
C VAL A 143 9.19 -15.60 -6.41
N LEU A 144 8.43 -16.69 -6.32
CA LEU A 144 8.08 -17.30 -5.03
C LEU A 144 9.32 -17.71 -4.22
N GLN A 145 10.39 -18.18 -4.86
CA GLN A 145 11.63 -18.50 -4.15
C GLN A 145 12.33 -17.23 -3.61
N LEU A 146 12.31 -16.13 -4.38
CA LEU A 146 12.84 -14.84 -3.91
C LEU A 146 12.01 -14.27 -2.75
N VAL A 147 10.69 -14.36 -2.85
CA VAL A 147 9.76 -13.98 -1.77
C VAL A 147 9.99 -14.83 -0.53
N ALA A 148 10.08 -16.15 -0.68
CA ALA A 148 10.36 -17.07 0.42
C ALA A 148 11.68 -16.73 1.10
N ARG A 149 12.74 -16.50 0.32
CA ARG A 149 14.04 -16.09 0.85
C ARG A 149 13.95 -14.78 1.63
N ARG A 150 13.27 -13.77 1.08
CA ARG A 150 13.06 -12.48 1.73
C ARG A 150 12.30 -12.62 3.05
N LEU A 151 11.25 -13.44 3.11
CA LEU A 151 10.49 -13.65 4.34
C LEU A 151 11.28 -14.46 5.38
N GLN A 152 12.12 -15.40 4.96
CA GLN A 152 13.01 -16.15 5.86
C GLN A 152 14.03 -15.25 6.57
N GLU A 153 14.59 -14.25 5.88
CA GLU A 153 15.52 -13.28 6.46
C GLU A 153 14.91 -12.51 7.66
N PHE A 154 13.58 -12.43 7.71
CA PHE A 154 12.82 -11.74 8.76
C PHE A 154 12.07 -12.70 9.69
N ASN A 155 12.26 -14.02 9.56
CA ASN A 155 11.52 -15.05 10.31
C ASN A 155 10.00 -15.00 10.11
N LEU A 156 9.54 -14.61 8.92
CA LEU A 156 8.12 -14.46 8.55
C LEU A 156 7.64 -15.50 7.55
N TYR A 157 8.51 -16.39 7.09
CA TYR A 157 8.17 -17.38 6.07
C TYR A 157 7.23 -18.45 6.62
N ASP A 158 6.09 -18.60 5.96
CA ASP A 158 5.12 -19.66 6.21
C ASP A 158 4.85 -20.41 4.89
N PRO A 159 5.23 -21.70 4.80
CA PRO A 159 5.01 -22.49 3.58
C PRO A 159 3.53 -22.66 3.23
N ALA A 160 2.60 -22.45 4.17
CA ALA A 160 1.16 -22.57 3.91
C ALA A 160 0.57 -21.39 3.10
N ARG A 161 1.31 -20.29 2.93
CA ARG A 161 0.83 -19.09 2.20
C ARG A 161 1.14 -19.07 0.71
N GLY A 162 2.04 -19.94 0.24
CA GLY A 162 2.39 -20.02 -1.19
C GLY A 162 1.37 -20.86 -1.95
N ALA A 163 0.89 -20.34 -3.09
CA ALA A 163 0.00 -21.04 -4.00
C ALA A 163 0.58 -21.11 -5.43
#